data_AF-A0A1B8J8H3-F1
#
_entry.id   AF-A0A1B8J8H3-F1
#
_cell.length_a   1.000
_cell.length_b   1.000
_cell.length_c   1.000
_cell.angle_alpha   90.00
_cell.angle_beta   90.00
_cell.angle_gamma   90.00
#
_symmetry.space_group_name_H-M   'P 1'
#
loop_
_entity.id
_entity.type
_entity.pdbx_description
1 polymer ?
#
loop_
_entity_poly.entity_id
_entity_poly.type
_entity_poly.pdbx_seq_one_letter_code
_entity_poly.pdbx_strand_id
1 'polypeptide(L)'
;MEKITDKKLNEIEDKVAKDEKYRKYFPLIKNALTAYKDNNNKSIVVMKIALIDLTNGTNLARNLGKRGMLDELAEQIMKVNFDERVKEGDWKLVNELAEWTKDKKNIGKNLFSFISKYCAYHNIYCYDRDDFMIYDSVMANNIHKYVATEQCKSVKNKLAECKKNYKEYVDIIDLIIRQNNITVEKPRRKVDLYIWNKHKKRNSDKENNEDD
;
A
#
# COMPACT_ATOMS: atom_id res chain seq x y z
N MET A 1 -19.70 4.17 13.63
CA MET A 1 -18.64 4.51 12.67
C MET A 1 -17.74 5.58 13.25
N GLU A 2 -16.42 5.38 13.26
CA GLU A 2 -15.46 6.42 13.60
C GLU A 2 -15.47 7.54 12.55
N LYS A 3 -15.57 8.80 12.99
CA LYS A 3 -15.65 9.96 12.09
C LYS A 3 -14.27 10.51 11.71
N ILE A 4 -14.05 10.66 10.41
CA ILE A 4 -12.91 11.34 9.80
C ILE A 4 -13.42 12.68 9.23
N THR A 5 -12.59 13.71 9.25
CA THR A 5 -12.91 15.02 8.67
C THR A 5 -11.68 15.53 7.91
N ASP A 6 -11.89 16.45 6.97
CA ASP A 6 -10.83 17.11 6.21
C ASP A 6 -9.75 17.71 7.12
N LYS A 7 -10.16 18.35 8.23
CA LYS A 7 -9.24 18.85 9.25
C LYS A 7 -8.32 17.76 9.80
N LYS A 8 -8.88 16.61 10.21
CA LYS A 8 -8.08 15.49 10.75
C LYS A 8 -7.14 14.89 9.71
N LEU A 9 -7.55 14.87 8.44
CA LEU A 9 -6.75 14.37 7.33
C LEU A 9 -5.56 15.27 7.02
N ASN A 10 -5.74 16.59 7.06
CA ASN A 10 -4.63 17.52 6.88
C ASN A 10 -3.68 17.50 8.11
N GLU A 11 -4.23 17.46 9.32
CA GLU A 11 -3.44 17.36 10.55
C GLU A 11 -2.57 16.10 10.61
N ILE A 12 -3.06 14.96 10.10
CA ILE A 12 -2.28 13.72 10.14
C ILE A 12 -1.16 13.71 9.10
N GLU A 13 -1.37 14.34 7.94
CA GLU A 13 -0.34 14.51 6.93
C GLU A 13 0.82 15.34 7.50
N ASP A 14 0.52 16.48 8.12
CA ASP A 14 1.51 17.31 8.80
C ASP A 14 2.23 16.55 9.93
N LYS A 15 1.48 15.76 10.70
CA LYS A 15 2.06 14.96 11.79
C LYS A 15 3.00 13.88 11.25
N VAL A 16 2.64 13.20 10.17
CA VAL A 16 3.49 12.18 9.53
C VAL A 16 4.73 12.83 8.93
N ALA A 17 4.60 14.00 8.31
CA ALA A 17 5.74 14.75 7.77
C ALA A 17 6.74 15.19 8.85
N LYS A 18 6.28 15.39 10.10
CA LYS A 18 7.10 15.77 11.26
C LYS A 18 7.66 14.57 12.05
N ASP A 19 7.10 13.37 11.90
CA ASP A 19 7.59 12.15 12.55
C ASP A 19 9.01 11.84 12.06
N GLU A 20 9.96 11.69 12.98
CA GLU A 20 11.40 11.62 12.66
C GLU A 20 11.74 10.52 11.65
N LYS A 21 11.07 9.36 11.75
CA LYS A 21 11.30 8.24 10.85
C LYS A 21 10.78 8.54 9.45
N TYR A 22 9.52 8.97 9.34
CA TYR A 22 8.90 9.18 8.02
C TYR A 22 9.38 10.46 7.34
N ARG A 23 9.79 11.47 8.11
CA ARG A 23 10.50 12.66 7.62
C ARG A 23 11.77 12.30 6.86
N LYS A 24 12.47 11.24 7.25
CA LYS A 24 13.67 10.75 6.56
C LYS A 24 13.30 9.82 5.39
N TYR A 25 12.34 8.91 5.58
CA TYR A 25 12.07 7.85 4.60
C TYR A 25 11.24 8.28 3.40
N PHE A 26 10.20 9.07 3.58
CA PHE A 26 9.33 9.47 2.46
C PHE A 26 10.06 10.31 1.41
N PRO A 27 10.91 11.30 1.78
CA PRO A 27 11.73 12.00 0.79
C PRO A 27 12.69 11.08 0.05
N LEU A 28 13.28 10.07 0.71
CA LEU A 28 14.16 9.11 0.03
C LEU A 28 13.41 8.30 -1.03
N ILE A 29 12.22 7.77 -0.70
CA ILE A 29 11.37 7.06 -1.68
C ILE A 29 10.98 8.00 -2.81
N LYS A 30 10.45 9.19 -2.48
CA LYS A 30 10.01 10.17 -3.47
C LYS A 30 11.14 10.55 -4.43
N ASN A 31 12.31 10.90 -3.91
CA ASN A 31 13.44 11.34 -4.72
C ASN A 31 13.97 10.20 -5.61
N ALA A 32 14.06 8.98 -5.08
CA ALA A 32 14.50 7.84 -5.86
C ALA A 32 13.51 7.50 -6.99
N LEU A 33 12.21 7.48 -6.70
CA LEU A 33 11.18 7.17 -7.70
C LEU A 33 11.04 8.27 -8.75
N THR A 34 11.18 9.54 -8.37
CA THR A 34 11.12 10.65 -9.34
C THR A 34 12.37 10.73 -10.21
N ALA A 35 13.57 10.48 -9.66
CA ALA A 35 14.81 10.45 -10.43
C ALA A 35 14.86 9.28 -11.43
N TYR A 36 14.27 8.14 -11.05
CA TYR A 36 14.20 6.94 -11.88
C TYR A 36 12.76 6.51 -12.06
N LYS A 37 11.96 7.32 -12.74
CA LYS A 37 10.52 7.07 -12.88
C LYS A 37 10.20 5.71 -13.50
N ASP A 38 10.81 5.42 -14.64
CA ASP A 38 10.45 4.27 -15.46
C ASP A 38 11.00 2.95 -14.90
N ASN A 39 10.27 1.87 -15.16
CA ASN A 39 10.60 0.50 -14.81
C ASN A 39 11.09 -0.23 -16.07
N ASN A 40 12.11 0.33 -16.73
CA ASN A 40 12.72 -0.22 -17.95
C ASN A 40 14.14 -0.76 -17.74
N ASN A 41 14.71 -0.61 -16.54
CA ASN A 41 16.02 -1.12 -16.16
C ASN A 41 15.91 -2.03 -14.93
N LYS A 42 16.27 -3.31 -15.08
CA LYS A 42 16.11 -4.32 -14.05
C LYS A 42 16.82 -3.98 -12.74
N SER A 43 18.07 -3.53 -12.79
CA SER A 43 18.83 -3.16 -11.60
C SER A 43 18.21 -1.99 -10.85
N ILE A 44 17.70 -1.01 -11.58
CA ILE A 44 16.98 0.12 -10.99
C ILE A 44 15.67 -0.34 -10.36
N VAL A 45 14.90 -1.22 -11.00
CA VAL A 45 13.68 -1.80 -10.42
C VAL A 45 13.99 -2.57 -9.13
N VAL A 46 15.06 -3.37 -9.10
CA VAL A 46 15.52 -4.06 -7.88
C VAL A 46 15.86 -3.07 -6.77
N MET A 47 16.55 -1.96 -7.09
CA MET A 47 16.87 -0.92 -6.10
C MET A 47 15.60 -0.26 -5.54
N LYS A 48 14.61 0.04 -6.38
CA LYS A 48 13.30 0.57 -5.94
C LYS A 48 12.59 -0.40 -5.01
N ILE A 49 12.55 -1.69 -5.38
CA ILE A 49 11.95 -2.75 -4.56
C ILE A 49 12.61 -2.79 -3.18
N ALA A 50 13.95 -2.81 -3.14
CA ALA A 50 14.71 -2.85 -1.90
C ALA A 50 14.48 -1.61 -1.02
N LEU A 51 14.45 -0.41 -1.62
CA LEU A 51 14.20 0.84 -0.90
C LEU A 51 12.80 0.85 -0.26
N ILE A 52 11.78 0.45 -1.02
CA ILE A 52 10.41 0.38 -0.50
C ILE A 52 10.30 -0.68 0.58
N ASP A 53 10.92 -1.85 0.40
CA ASP A 53 10.92 -2.92 1.40
C ASP A 53 11.56 -2.47 2.73
N LEU A 54 12.76 -1.86 2.65
CA LEU A 54 13.51 -1.39 3.82
C LEU A 54 12.75 -0.33 4.61
N THR A 55 12.16 0.65 3.91
CA THR A 55 11.46 1.78 4.54
C THR A 55 10.12 1.38 5.15
N ASN A 56 9.48 0.33 4.63
CA ASN A 56 8.20 -0.18 5.12
C ASN A 56 8.33 -1.39 6.06
N GLY A 57 9.56 -1.91 6.28
CA GLY A 57 9.83 -2.99 7.23
C GLY A 57 9.26 -4.35 6.83
N THR A 58 9.04 -4.59 5.54
CA THR A 58 8.39 -5.81 5.04
C THR A 58 9.32 -7.04 5.00
N ASN A 59 10.63 -6.87 5.21
CA ASN A 59 11.64 -7.92 5.26
C ASN A 59 11.65 -8.84 4.02
N LEU A 60 11.21 -8.34 2.87
CA LEU A 60 11.17 -9.07 1.61
C LEU A 60 12.57 -9.43 1.17
N ALA A 61 13.54 -8.52 1.23
CA ALA A 61 14.92 -8.81 0.85
C ALA A 61 15.53 -9.96 1.69
N ARG A 62 15.22 -10.02 3.00
CA ARG A 62 15.63 -11.12 3.89
C ARG A 62 15.03 -12.47 3.46
N ASN A 63 13.82 -12.43 2.90
CA ASN A 63 12.99 -13.59 2.57
C ASN A 63 13.01 -14.02 1.09
N LEU A 64 13.38 -13.11 0.18
CA LEU A 64 13.35 -13.23 -1.28
C LEU A 64 14.76 -13.19 -1.88
N GLY A 65 15.69 -12.43 -1.27
CA GLY A 65 17.07 -12.29 -1.74
C GLY A 65 17.86 -13.60 -1.69
N LYS A 66 17.49 -14.54 -0.81
CA LYS A 66 18.19 -15.85 -0.68
C LYS A 66 17.92 -16.83 -1.83
N ARG A 67 16.99 -16.53 -2.74
CA ARG A 67 16.55 -17.45 -3.80
C ARG A 67 16.44 -16.80 -5.19
N GLY A 68 17.01 -15.61 -5.41
CA GLY A 68 16.93 -14.91 -6.71
C GLY A 68 15.57 -14.24 -7.01
N MET A 69 14.61 -14.31 -6.09
CA MET A 69 13.21 -13.92 -6.32
C MET A 69 12.99 -12.41 -6.47
N LEU A 70 13.96 -11.58 -6.06
CA LEU A 70 13.96 -10.14 -6.33
C LEU A 70 14.18 -9.85 -7.82
N ASP A 71 15.01 -10.65 -8.48
CA ASP A 71 15.31 -10.53 -9.90
C ASP A 71 14.06 -10.88 -10.73
N GLU A 72 13.41 -12.00 -10.40
CA GLU A 72 12.19 -12.45 -11.05
C GLU A 72 11.04 -11.44 -10.90
N LEU A 73 10.86 -10.86 -9.71
CA LEU A 73 9.86 -9.82 -9.48
C LEU A 73 10.15 -8.57 -10.32
N ALA A 74 11.42 -8.15 -10.39
CA ALA A 74 11.81 -7.00 -11.19
C ALA A 74 11.54 -7.24 -12.68
N GLU A 75 11.89 -8.41 -13.21
CA GLU A 75 11.56 -8.78 -14.59
C GLU A 75 10.06 -8.77 -14.86
N GLN A 76 9.26 -9.29 -13.93
CA GLN A 76 7.83 -9.31 -14.10
C GLN A 76 7.24 -7.89 -14.12
N ILE A 77 7.70 -7.00 -13.24
CA ILE A 77 7.30 -5.58 -13.25
C ILE A 77 7.61 -4.92 -14.60
N MET A 78 8.77 -5.21 -15.20
CA MET A 78 9.15 -4.69 -16.51
C MET A 78 8.26 -5.24 -17.65
N LYS A 79 7.73 -6.47 -17.53
CA LYS A 79 6.96 -7.15 -18.58
C LYS A 79 5.48 -6.74 -18.65
N VAL A 80 4.91 -6.22 -17.56
CA VAL A 80 3.46 -5.98 -17.45
C VAL A 80 3.02 -4.56 -17.81
N ASN A 81 3.86 -3.77 -18.51
CA ASN A 81 3.63 -2.35 -18.80
C ASN A 81 3.27 -1.54 -17.54
N PHE A 82 4.02 -1.77 -16.45
CA PHE A 82 3.71 -1.27 -15.12
C PHE A 82 3.44 0.25 -15.10
N ASP A 83 4.32 1.04 -15.73
CA ASP A 83 4.27 2.50 -15.67
C ASP A 83 3.01 3.10 -16.28
N GLU A 84 2.63 2.66 -17.49
CA GLU A 84 1.42 3.17 -18.14
C GLU A 84 0.17 2.76 -17.35
N ARG A 85 0.11 1.51 -16.88
CA ARG A 85 -1.02 1.02 -16.08
C ARG A 85 -1.16 1.76 -14.75
N VAL A 86 -0.07 2.07 -14.07
CA VAL A 86 -0.10 2.87 -12.82
C VAL A 86 -0.53 4.31 -13.10
N LYS A 87 -0.11 4.89 -14.22
CA LYS A 87 -0.50 6.24 -14.64
C LYS A 87 -1.99 6.33 -15.01
N GLU A 88 -2.54 5.26 -15.61
CA GLU A 88 -3.96 5.17 -15.98
C GLU A 88 -4.88 4.78 -14.80
N GLY A 89 -4.31 4.34 -13.67
CA GLY A 89 -5.10 3.90 -12.51
C GLY A 89 -5.63 2.48 -12.63
N ASP A 90 -4.96 1.58 -13.37
CA ASP A 90 -5.41 0.19 -13.54
C ASP A 90 -5.19 -0.65 -12.27
N TRP A 91 -6.21 -0.72 -11.43
CA TRP A 91 -6.25 -1.49 -10.20
C TRP A 91 -6.01 -3.01 -10.40
N LYS A 92 -6.29 -3.54 -11.61
CA LYS A 92 -6.10 -4.99 -11.88
C LYS A 92 -4.63 -5.39 -11.79
N LEU A 93 -3.72 -4.45 -12.01
CA LEU A 93 -2.28 -4.65 -11.90
C LEU A 93 -1.86 -5.22 -10.54
N VAL A 94 -2.49 -4.78 -9.45
CA VAL A 94 -2.17 -5.26 -8.10
C VAL A 94 -2.53 -6.75 -7.96
N ASN A 95 -3.71 -7.14 -8.44
CA ASN A 95 -4.16 -8.52 -8.40
C ASN A 95 -3.30 -9.43 -9.27
N GLU A 96 -3.04 -9.02 -10.51
CA GLU A 96 -2.24 -9.77 -11.48
C GLU A 96 -0.83 -10.07 -10.94
N LEU A 97 -0.12 -9.05 -10.44
CA LEU A 97 1.20 -9.23 -9.85
C LEU A 97 1.13 -10.06 -8.56
N ALA A 98 0.13 -9.84 -7.70
CA ALA A 98 -0.01 -10.62 -6.47
C ALA A 98 -0.28 -12.11 -6.76
N GLU A 99 -1.13 -12.42 -7.74
CA GLU A 99 -1.39 -13.79 -8.19
C GLU A 99 -0.13 -14.44 -8.78
N TRP A 100 0.58 -13.71 -9.65
CA TRP A 100 1.84 -14.18 -10.21
C TRP A 100 2.87 -14.50 -9.12
N THR A 101 3.01 -13.62 -8.10
CA THR A 101 3.94 -13.87 -6.97
C THR A 101 3.54 -15.06 -6.10
N LYS A 102 2.23 -15.34 -5.99
CA LYS A 102 1.69 -16.43 -5.16
C LYS A 102 1.91 -17.80 -5.80
N ASP A 103 2.01 -17.89 -7.13
CA ASP A 103 2.28 -19.15 -7.82
C ASP A 103 3.62 -19.75 -7.39
N LYS A 104 3.61 -21.02 -6.97
CA LYS A 104 4.81 -21.77 -6.53
C LYS A 104 5.85 -21.96 -7.62
N LYS A 105 5.45 -21.87 -8.89
CA LYS A 105 6.37 -21.94 -10.03
C LYS A 105 7.18 -20.65 -10.21
N ASN A 106 6.71 -19.56 -9.62
CA ASN A 106 7.39 -18.28 -9.59
C ASN A 106 7.96 -18.10 -8.16
N ILE A 107 7.35 -17.20 -7.38
CA ILE A 107 7.82 -16.83 -6.04
C ILE A 107 7.19 -17.72 -4.95
N GLY A 108 5.98 -18.23 -5.12
CA GLY A 108 5.28 -19.02 -4.11
C GLY A 108 4.96 -18.27 -2.82
N LYS A 109 4.93 -16.92 -2.85
CA LYS A 109 4.59 -16.07 -1.70
C LYS A 109 3.63 -14.99 -2.13
N ASN A 110 2.58 -14.78 -1.33
CA ASN A 110 1.64 -13.71 -1.60
C ASN A 110 2.27 -12.35 -1.24
N LEU A 111 2.64 -11.56 -2.24
CA LEU A 111 3.22 -10.23 -2.07
C LEU A 111 2.22 -9.09 -2.22
N PHE A 112 0.90 -9.36 -2.14
CA PHE A 112 -0.16 -8.36 -2.33
C PHE A 112 0.07 -7.04 -1.57
N SER A 113 0.45 -7.13 -0.29
CA SER A 113 0.74 -5.96 0.55
C SER A 113 1.89 -5.12 -0.01
N PHE A 114 2.94 -5.75 -0.52
CA PHE A 114 4.06 -5.05 -1.13
C PHE A 114 3.72 -4.47 -2.49
N ILE A 115 3.05 -5.23 -3.35
CA ILE A 115 2.62 -4.77 -4.67
C ILE A 115 1.74 -3.52 -4.56
N SER A 116 0.80 -3.49 -3.61
CA SER A 116 -0.03 -2.31 -3.35
C SER A 116 0.80 -1.07 -2.96
N LYS A 117 1.89 -1.24 -2.19
CA LYS A 117 2.84 -0.16 -1.86
C LYS A 117 3.61 0.32 -3.07
N TYR A 118 4.11 -0.62 -3.87
CA TYR A 118 4.90 -0.31 -5.07
C TYR A 118 4.06 0.51 -6.07
N CYS A 119 2.79 0.13 -6.28
CA CYS A 119 1.85 0.87 -7.11
C CYS A 119 1.49 2.23 -6.50
N ALA A 120 1.12 2.27 -5.21
CA ALA A 120 0.75 3.51 -4.52
C ALA A 120 1.88 4.56 -4.55
N TYR A 121 3.13 4.17 -4.29
CA TYR A 121 4.25 5.10 -4.31
C TYR A 121 4.57 5.62 -5.71
N HIS A 122 4.48 4.79 -6.76
CA HIS A 122 4.66 5.28 -8.14
C HIS A 122 3.50 6.18 -8.57
N ASN A 123 2.25 5.80 -8.28
CA ASN A 123 1.06 6.58 -8.63
C ASN A 123 1.14 8.00 -8.04
N ILE A 124 1.48 8.12 -6.75
CA ILE A 124 1.56 9.41 -6.08
C ILE A 124 2.82 10.21 -6.45
N TYR A 125 4.01 9.59 -6.48
CA TYR A 125 5.26 10.34 -6.64
C TYR A 125 5.67 10.56 -8.10
N CYS A 126 5.34 9.64 -9.00
CA CYS A 126 5.75 9.74 -10.40
C CYS A 126 4.68 10.35 -11.31
N TYR A 127 3.41 10.24 -10.92
CA TYR A 127 2.26 10.62 -11.77
C TYR A 127 1.32 11.63 -11.09
N ASP A 128 1.57 11.98 -9.82
CA ASP A 128 0.73 12.89 -9.03
C ASP A 128 -0.74 12.47 -8.95
N ARG A 129 -0.97 11.16 -8.83
CA ARG A 129 -2.31 10.54 -8.79
C ARG A 129 -2.61 9.86 -7.45
N ASP A 130 -3.89 9.57 -7.23
CA ASP A 130 -4.43 9.00 -5.97
C ASP A 130 -5.39 7.83 -6.24
N ASP A 131 -5.00 6.94 -7.15
CA ASP A 131 -5.79 5.76 -7.54
C ASP A 131 -5.41 4.52 -6.74
N PHE A 132 -4.19 4.47 -6.20
CA PHE A 132 -3.70 3.31 -5.47
C PHE A 132 -3.49 3.61 -3.98
N MET A 133 -3.90 2.68 -3.14
CA MET A 133 -3.75 2.72 -1.68
C MET A 133 -2.96 1.52 -1.17
N ILE A 134 -2.25 1.73 -0.07
CA ILE A 134 -1.49 0.68 0.58
C ILE A 134 -2.45 -0.27 1.28
N TYR A 135 -2.34 -1.56 1.03
CA TYR A 135 -3.01 -2.59 1.81
C TYR A 135 -1.96 -3.30 2.69
N ASP A 136 -2.18 -3.31 4.01
CA ASP A 136 -1.38 -4.05 4.97
C ASP A 136 -2.24 -4.60 6.11
N SER A 137 -1.61 -5.23 7.11
CA SER A 137 -2.33 -5.77 8.27
C SER A 137 -3.01 -4.69 9.11
N VAL A 138 -2.44 -3.47 9.18
CA VAL A 138 -3.05 -2.35 9.90
C VAL A 138 -4.36 -1.96 9.22
N MET A 139 -4.36 -1.83 7.90
CA MET A 139 -5.56 -1.51 7.13
C MET A 139 -6.59 -2.64 7.21
N ALA A 140 -6.20 -3.88 6.97
CA ALA A 140 -7.08 -5.06 7.05
C ALA A 140 -7.80 -5.15 8.40
N ASN A 141 -7.10 -4.87 9.50
CA ASN A 141 -7.63 -5.01 10.85
C ASN A 141 -8.47 -3.82 11.33
N ASN A 142 -8.39 -2.65 10.69
CA ASN A 142 -8.95 -1.42 11.24
C ASN A 142 -9.90 -0.65 10.31
N ILE A 143 -9.85 -0.86 9.01
CA ILE A 143 -10.65 -0.07 8.05
C ILE A 143 -12.17 -0.22 8.27
N HIS A 144 -12.65 -1.38 8.74
CA HIS A 144 -14.06 -1.61 9.05
C HIS A 144 -14.63 -0.69 10.15
N LYS A 145 -13.80 -0.05 10.97
CA LYS A 145 -14.23 0.87 12.04
C LYS A 145 -14.78 2.19 11.47
N TYR A 146 -14.45 2.49 10.21
CA TYR A 146 -14.75 3.75 9.54
C TYR A 146 -15.90 3.66 8.54
N VAL A 147 -16.60 2.53 8.50
CA VAL A 147 -17.85 2.38 7.76
C VAL A 147 -19.04 2.32 8.72
N ALA A 148 -20.24 2.56 8.19
CA ALA A 148 -21.48 2.46 8.95
C ALA A 148 -21.70 1.03 9.51
N THR A 149 -22.37 0.93 10.67
CA THR A 149 -22.46 -0.31 11.44
C THR A 149 -23.12 -1.44 10.64
N GLU A 150 -24.17 -1.10 9.89
CA GLU A 150 -24.92 -1.98 9.01
C GLU A 150 -24.08 -2.56 7.86
N GLN A 151 -23.01 -1.86 7.45
CA GLN A 151 -22.10 -2.30 6.39
C GLN A 151 -20.86 -3.04 6.91
N CYS A 152 -20.59 -2.99 8.22
CA CYS A 152 -19.38 -3.52 8.83
C CYS A 152 -19.17 -5.02 8.53
N LYS A 153 -20.24 -5.84 8.61
CA LYS A 153 -20.16 -7.28 8.30
C LYS A 153 -19.79 -7.53 6.84
N SER A 154 -20.42 -6.81 5.91
CA SER A 154 -20.11 -6.90 4.48
C SER A 154 -18.68 -6.49 4.19
N VAL A 155 -18.22 -5.39 4.79
CA VAL A 155 -16.84 -4.91 4.64
C VAL A 155 -15.83 -5.91 5.19
N LYS A 156 -16.07 -6.51 6.36
CA LYS A 156 -15.16 -7.56 6.91
C LYS A 156 -15.04 -8.76 5.97
N ASN A 157 -16.15 -9.22 5.39
CA ASN A 157 -16.13 -10.32 4.42
C ASN A 157 -15.31 -9.92 3.17
N LYS A 158 -15.58 -8.74 2.61
CA LYS A 158 -14.82 -8.20 1.47
C LYS A 158 -13.34 -8.07 1.78
N LEU A 159 -12.95 -7.63 2.98
CA LEU A 159 -11.54 -7.51 3.37
C LEU A 159 -10.81 -8.84 3.44
N ALA A 160 -11.50 -9.91 3.87
CA ALA A 160 -10.94 -11.26 3.82
C ALA A 160 -10.71 -11.70 2.36
N GLU A 161 -11.58 -11.27 1.45
CA GLU A 161 -11.50 -11.52 0.02
C GLU A 161 -10.58 -10.56 -0.75
N CYS A 162 -10.23 -9.38 -0.19
CA CYS A 162 -9.44 -8.35 -0.86
C CYS A 162 -8.08 -8.84 -1.35
N LYS A 163 -7.51 -9.88 -0.71
CA LYS A 163 -6.30 -10.58 -1.21
C LYS A 163 -6.49 -11.19 -2.62
N LYS A 164 -7.72 -11.25 -3.10
CA LYS A 164 -8.16 -11.70 -4.43
C LYS A 164 -8.82 -10.58 -5.24
N ASN A 165 -9.12 -9.41 -4.64
CA ASN A 165 -9.77 -8.30 -5.32
C ASN A 165 -9.36 -6.94 -4.72
N TYR A 166 -8.42 -6.25 -5.35
CA TYR A 166 -7.94 -4.93 -4.93
C TYR A 166 -8.97 -3.83 -5.21
N LYS A 167 -9.81 -3.99 -6.24
CA LYS A 167 -10.88 -3.02 -6.54
C LYS A 167 -11.89 -2.91 -5.40
N GLU A 168 -12.22 -4.02 -4.75
CA GLU A 168 -13.08 -3.98 -3.55
C GLU A 168 -12.46 -3.20 -2.40
N TYR A 169 -11.14 -3.30 -2.23
CA TYR A 169 -10.43 -2.50 -1.24
C TYR A 169 -10.53 -1.00 -1.56
N VAL A 170 -10.36 -0.64 -2.83
CA VAL A 170 -10.56 0.74 -3.32
C VAL A 170 -11.99 1.22 -3.03
N ASP A 171 -12.99 0.40 -3.30
CA ASP A 171 -14.40 0.73 -3.06
C ASP A 171 -14.73 0.95 -1.58
N ILE A 172 -14.05 0.24 -0.68
CA ILE A 172 -14.21 0.46 0.78
C ILE A 172 -13.66 1.83 1.18
N ILE A 173 -12.50 2.25 0.64
CA ILE A 173 -11.95 3.58 0.89
C ILE A 173 -12.88 4.67 0.32
N ASP A 174 -13.39 4.50 -0.89
CA ASP A 174 -14.32 5.44 -1.51
C ASP A 174 -15.65 5.53 -0.74
N LEU A 175 -16.11 4.42 -0.15
CA LEU A 175 -17.23 4.41 0.78
C LEU A 175 -16.94 5.24 2.03
N ILE A 176 -15.76 5.12 2.63
CA ILE A 176 -15.36 5.91 3.81
C ILE A 176 -15.33 7.41 3.46
N ILE A 177 -14.75 7.77 2.31
CA ILE A 177 -14.70 9.16 1.82
C ILE A 177 -16.10 9.74 1.71
N ARG A 178 -17.00 9.03 1.02
CA ARG A 178 -18.39 9.46 0.83
C ARG A 178 -19.18 9.55 2.12
N GLN A 179 -19.04 8.59 3.05
CA GLN A 179 -19.77 8.60 4.33
C GLN A 179 -19.30 9.70 5.30
N ASN A 180 -18.11 10.24 5.09
CA ASN A 180 -17.54 11.31 5.89
C ASN A 180 -17.55 12.68 5.16
N ASN A 181 -18.08 12.75 3.93
CA ASN A 181 -18.08 13.95 3.09
C ASN A 181 -16.68 14.59 2.98
N ILE A 182 -15.67 13.75 2.74
CA ILE A 182 -14.28 14.19 2.63
C ILE A 182 -14.06 14.88 1.27
N THR A 183 -13.46 16.07 1.27
CA THR A 183 -13.27 16.90 0.06
C THR A 183 -11.84 17.38 -0.18
N VAL A 184 -10.90 17.01 0.69
CA VAL A 184 -9.46 17.33 0.51
C VAL A 184 -8.88 16.73 -0.77
N GLU A 185 -7.84 17.38 -1.29
CA GLU A 185 -7.02 16.83 -2.37
C GLU A 185 -6.40 15.48 -1.95
N LYS A 186 -6.29 14.55 -2.89
CA LYS A 186 -5.73 13.20 -2.70
C LYS A 186 -6.34 12.49 -1.46
N PRO A 187 -7.69 12.40 -1.39
CA PRO A 187 -8.39 11.95 -0.19
C PRO A 187 -8.10 10.48 0.16
N ARG A 188 -7.84 9.62 -0.82
CA ARG A 188 -7.59 8.18 -0.55
C ARG A 188 -6.27 8.01 0.18
N ARG A 189 -5.20 8.66 -0.30
CA ARG A 189 -3.90 8.65 0.38
C ARG A 189 -3.97 9.23 1.78
N LYS A 190 -4.73 10.31 1.98
CA LYS A 190 -4.90 10.91 3.32
C LYS A 190 -5.69 9.99 4.27
N VAL A 191 -6.75 9.33 3.79
CA VAL A 191 -7.49 8.32 4.57
C VAL A 191 -6.60 7.15 4.94
N ASP A 192 -5.82 6.62 3.98
CA ASP A 192 -4.84 5.55 4.20
C ASP A 192 -3.82 5.94 5.28
N LEU A 193 -3.18 7.11 5.15
CA LEU A 193 -2.26 7.65 6.15
C LEU A 193 -2.92 7.83 7.52
N TYR A 194 -4.16 8.30 7.55
CA TYR A 194 -4.90 8.52 8.79
C TYR A 194 -5.14 7.21 9.55
N ILE A 195 -5.72 6.23 8.88
CA ILE A 195 -6.05 4.93 9.47
C ILE A 195 -4.76 4.25 9.93
N TRP A 196 -3.75 4.23 9.06
CA TRP A 196 -2.48 3.62 9.36
C TRP A 196 -1.78 4.30 10.55
N ASN A 197 -1.65 5.62 10.58
CA ASN A 197 -0.97 6.32 11.67
C ASN A 197 -1.67 6.12 13.02
N LYS A 198 -3.02 6.09 13.01
CA LYS A 198 -3.81 5.89 14.23
C LYS A 198 -3.64 4.49 14.82
N HIS A 199 -3.42 3.46 13.99
CA HIS A 199 -3.46 2.06 14.45
C HIS A 199 -2.10 1.33 14.38
N LYS A 200 -1.07 1.88 13.72
CA LYS A 200 0.26 1.24 13.57
C LYS A 200 0.94 0.85 14.89
N LYS A 201 0.65 1.54 16.00
CA LYS A 201 1.23 1.25 17.34
C LYS A 201 0.41 0.27 18.18
N ARG A 202 -0.90 0.14 17.92
CA ARG A 202 -1.77 -0.77 18.71
C ARG A 202 -1.65 -2.25 18.31
N ASN A 203 -0.95 -2.54 17.22
CA ASN A 203 -0.72 -3.91 16.74
C ASN A 203 0.62 -4.49 17.26
N SER A 204 1.65 -3.68 17.52
CA SER A 204 2.92 -4.15 18.10
C SER A 204 2.76 -4.67 19.53
N ASP A 205 1.78 -4.16 20.27
CA ASP A 205 1.53 -4.56 21.66
C ASP A 205 0.67 -5.85 21.75
N LYS A 206 0.13 -6.33 20.62
CA LYS A 206 -0.65 -7.57 20.56
C LYS A 206 0.15 -8.77 20.08
N GLU A 207 1.18 -8.56 19.25
CA GLU A 207 2.08 -9.64 18.82
C GLU A 207 3.03 -10.08 19.96
N ASN A 208 3.27 -9.25 20.98
CA ASN A 208 4.10 -9.61 22.14
C ASN A 208 3.35 -10.31 23.28
N ASN A 209 2.05 -10.63 23.13
CA ASN A 209 1.23 -11.26 24.18
C ASN A 209 0.65 -12.63 23.78
N GLU A 210 1.09 -13.21 22.65
CA GLU A 210 0.69 -14.56 22.21
C GLU A 210 1.86 -15.57 22.24
N ASP A 211 3.02 -15.18 22.77
CA ASP A 211 4.23 -16.03 22.89
C ASP A 211 4.64 -16.32 24.36
N ASP A 212 3.75 -16.11 25.35
CA ASP A 212 3.94 -16.54 26.75
C ASP A 212 3.05 -17.75 27.11
#